data_AF-A0A2V5SW98-F1
#
_entry.id   AF-A0A2V5SW98-F1
#
_cell.length_a   1.000
_cell.length_b   1.000
_cell.length_c   1.000
_cell.angle_alpha   90.00
_cell.angle_beta   90.00
_cell.angle_gamma   90.00
#
_symmetry.space_group_name_H-M   'P 1'
#
loop_
_entity.id
_entity.type
_entity.pdbx_description
1 polymer ?
#
loop_
_entity_poly.entity_id
_entity_poly.type
_entity_poly.pdbx_seq_one_letter_code
_entity_poly.pdbx_strand_id
1 'polypeptide(L)'
;MGPPPRRPPSANSVRERWSALPPAERQTFQRNAERWMRMSPAQRDLLRARENLRREQIRREAEAALRESGLSLDPQRRDLFESRYLQERRQMERALRHQVETERQQQLPTLIQQLKKEFQLEQPLNASPLPRATGSPKGE
;
A
#
# COMPACT_ATOMS: atom_id res chain seq x y z
N MET A 1 31.48 11.90 9.09
CA MET A 1 31.32 11.24 7.77
C MET A 1 30.00 10.50 7.77
N GLY A 2 29.09 10.84 6.85
CA GLY A 2 27.82 10.10 6.69
C GLY A 2 28.03 8.78 5.95
N PRO A 3 27.16 7.76 6.14
CA PRO A 3 27.27 6.52 5.39
C PRO A 3 27.09 6.77 3.88
N PRO A 4 27.82 6.07 3.01
CA PRO A 4 27.75 6.27 1.56
C PRO A 4 26.34 5.93 1.03
N PRO A 5 25.87 6.60 -0.03
CA PRO A 5 24.62 6.24 -0.67
C PRO A 5 24.72 4.80 -1.21
N ARG A 6 23.84 3.91 -0.75
CA ARG A 6 23.77 2.52 -1.24
C ARG A 6 23.47 2.53 -2.74
N ARG A 7 24.35 1.90 -3.53
CA ARG A 7 24.21 1.77 -5.00
C ARG A 7 22.87 1.09 -5.35
N PRO A 8 22.21 1.51 -6.45
CA PRO A 8 21.03 0.80 -6.94
C PRO A 8 21.39 -0.67 -7.24
N PRO A 9 20.46 -1.62 -6.98
CA PRO A 9 20.69 -3.02 -7.27
C PRO A 9 21.03 -3.22 -8.75
N SER A 10 22.02 -4.06 -9.05
CA SER A 10 22.42 -4.38 -10.43
C SER A 10 21.31 -5.15 -11.14
N ALA A 11 21.23 -5.05 -12.48
CA ALA A 11 20.24 -5.77 -13.28
C ALA A 11 20.25 -7.29 -13.03
N ASN A 12 21.44 -7.87 -12.81
CA ASN A 12 21.62 -9.28 -12.46
C ASN A 12 20.95 -9.63 -11.13
N SER A 13 21.09 -8.77 -10.10
CA SER A 13 20.45 -8.97 -8.80
C SER A 13 18.92 -8.88 -8.84
N VAL A 14 18.36 -8.09 -9.77
CA VAL A 14 16.89 -8.01 -9.95
C VAL A 14 16.37 -9.29 -10.60
N ARG A 15 17.10 -9.82 -11.60
CA ARG A 15 16.72 -11.07 -12.29
C ARG A 15 16.73 -12.27 -11.35
N GLU A 16 17.76 -12.41 -10.54
CA GLU A 16 17.86 -13.48 -9.53
C GLU A 16 16.74 -13.39 -8.49
N ARG A 17 16.48 -12.17 -7.98
CA ARG A 17 15.39 -11.93 -7.02
C ARG A 17 14.02 -12.25 -7.61
N TRP A 18 13.79 -11.90 -8.88
CA TRP A 18 12.56 -12.25 -9.60
C TRP A 18 12.36 -13.77 -9.71
N SER A 19 13.40 -14.51 -10.12
CA SER A 19 13.36 -15.96 -10.24
C SER A 19 13.11 -16.67 -8.91
N ALA A 20 13.53 -16.07 -7.79
CA ALA A 20 13.28 -16.59 -6.45
C ALA A 20 11.85 -16.32 -5.90
N LEU A 21 11.05 -15.46 -6.55
CA LEU A 21 9.69 -15.16 -6.08
C LEU A 21 8.72 -16.33 -6.36
N PRO A 22 7.76 -16.61 -5.46
CA PRO A 22 6.62 -17.48 -5.74
C PRO A 22 5.81 -17.00 -6.95
N PRO A 23 5.12 -17.89 -7.69
CA PRO A 23 4.37 -17.52 -8.91
C PRO A 23 3.36 -16.38 -8.72
N ALA A 24 2.62 -16.36 -7.59
CA ALA A 24 1.68 -15.29 -7.29
C ALA A 24 2.36 -13.93 -7.00
N GLU A 25 3.54 -13.95 -6.37
CA GLU A 25 4.33 -12.74 -6.12
C GLU A 25 4.94 -12.20 -7.42
N ARG A 26 5.35 -13.09 -8.35
CA ARG A 26 5.81 -12.73 -9.69
C ARG A 26 4.74 -11.93 -10.43
N GLN A 27 3.50 -12.43 -10.48
CA GLN A 27 2.42 -11.72 -11.17
C GLN A 27 2.16 -10.33 -10.57
N THR A 28 2.23 -10.21 -9.24
CA THR A 28 2.10 -8.92 -8.55
C THR A 28 3.23 -7.96 -8.90
N PHE A 29 4.46 -8.46 -8.96
CA PHE A 29 5.61 -7.65 -9.36
C PHE A 29 5.52 -7.19 -10.82
N GLN A 30 5.07 -8.04 -11.75
CA GLN A 30 4.79 -7.64 -13.14
C GLN A 30 3.78 -6.49 -13.21
N ARG A 31 2.62 -6.63 -12.57
CA ARG A 31 1.60 -5.57 -12.51
C ARG A 31 2.15 -4.26 -11.95
N ASN A 32 2.94 -4.34 -10.88
CA ASN A 32 3.56 -3.16 -10.27
C ASN A 32 4.59 -2.51 -11.20
N ALA A 33 5.40 -3.31 -11.91
CA ALA A 33 6.37 -2.81 -12.88
C ALA A 33 5.69 -2.12 -14.06
N GLU A 34 4.62 -2.71 -14.61
CA GLU A 34 3.80 -2.08 -15.65
C GLU A 34 3.20 -0.74 -15.16
N ARG A 35 2.65 -0.73 -13.94
CA ARG A 35 2.14 0.51 -13.34
C ARG A 35 3.24 1.56 -13.22
N TRP A 36 4.44 1.17 -12.77
CA TRP A 36 5.60 2.06 -12.66
C TRP A 36 6.00 2.65 -14.01
N MET A 37 6.05 1.83 -15.07
CA MET A 37 6.39 2.27 -16.43
C MET A 37 5.37 3.28 -16.98
N ARG A 38 4.11 3.18 -16.56
CA ARG A 38 3.04 4.13 -16.96
C ARG A 38 2.99 5.40 -16.11
N MET A 39 3.66 5.46 -14.95
CA MET A 39 3.69 6.65 -14.10
C MET A 39 4.53 7.77 -14.70
N SER A 40 4.10 9.02 -14.48
CA SER A 40 4.90 10.20 -14.83
C SER A 40 6.15 10.33 -13.93
N PRO A 41 7.19 11.07 -14.36
CA PRO A 41 8.37 11.32 -13.53
C PRO A 41 8.02 11.88 -12.15
N ALA A 42 7.13 12.87 -12.07
CA ALA A 42 6.68 13.46 -10.80
C ALA A 42 6.00 12.45 -9.87
N GLN A 43 5.17 11.55 -10.41
CA GLN A 43 4.56 10.47 -9.62
C GLN A 43 5.62 9.51 -9.07
N ARG A 44 6.62 9.17 -9.88
CA ARG A 44 7.74 8.31 -9.46
C ARG A 44 8.59 9.01 -8.39
N ASP A 45 8.80 10.31 -8.48
CA ASP A 45 9.54 11.10 -7.47
C ASP A 45 8.80 11.13 -6.14
N LEU A 46 7.49 11.37 -6.16
CA LEU A 46 6.65 11.33 -4.96
C LEU A 46 6.72 9.97 -4.25
N LEU A 47 6.62 8.88 -5.01
CA LEU A 47 6.73 7.53 -4.45
C LEU A 47 8.14 7.25 -3.91
N ARG A 48 9.19 7.70 -4.59
CA ARG A 48 10.57 7.59 -4.09
C ARG A 48 10.76 8.38 -2.79
N ALA A 49 10.23 9.60 -2.71
CA ALA A 49 10.29 10.42 -1.49
C ALA A 49 9.58 9.74 -0.32
N ARG A 50 8.38 9.20 -0.55
CA ARG A 50 7.63 8.43 0.45
C ARG A 50 8.38 7.18 0.91
N GLU A 51 8.99 6.45 -0.02
CA GLU A 51 9.80 5.28 0.28
C GLU A 51 11.06 5.63 1.08
N ASN A 52 11.72 6.75 0.76
CA ASN A 52 12.88 7.23 1.52
C ASN A 52 12.50 7.57 2.97
N LEU A 53 11.39 8.28 3.18
CA LEU A 53 10.89 8.59 4.52
C LEU A 53 10.58 7.31 5.30
N ARG A 54 9.90 6.35 4.65
CA ARG A 54 9.61 5.04 5.24
C ARG A 54 10.89 4.32 5.66
N ARG A 55 11.90 4.29 4.79
CA ARG A 55 13.19 3.63 5.09
C ARG A 55 13.90 4.26 6.28
N GLU A 56 13.93 5.59 6.34
CA GLU A 56 14.53 6.32 7.45
C GLU A 56 13.81 6.01 8.77
N GLN A 57 12.47 5.99 8.76
CA GLN A 57 11.69 5.62 9.94
C GLN A 57 12.02 4.19 10.42
N ILE A 58 12.05 3.22 9.49
CA ILE A 58 12.35 1.83 9.85
C ILE A 58 13.77 1.70 10.43
N ARG A 59 14.75 2.41 9.86
CA ARG A 59 16.13 2.40 10.37
C ARG A 59 16.19 2.92 11.81
N ARG A 60 15.52 4.04 12.10
CA ARG A 60 15.44 4.59 13.47
C ARG A 60 14.79 3.62 14.44
N GLU A 61 13.77 2.90 13.98
CA GLU A 61 13.10 1.85 14.76
C GLU A 61 14.06 0.69 15.09
N ALA A 62 14.83 0.22 14.11
CA ALA A 62 15.84 -0.82 14.32
C ALA A 62 16.94 -0.36 15.29
N GLU A 63 17.39 0.90 15.17
CA GLU A 63 18.36 1.49 16.10
C GLU A 63 17.78 1.62 17.52
N ALA A 64 16.51 2.00 17.66
CA ALA A 64 15.82 2.05 18.94
C ALA A 64 15.68 0.67 19.58
N ALA A 65 15.25 -0.34 18.81
CA ALA A 65 15.15 -1.72 19.26
C ALA A 65 16.51 -2.29 19.70
N LEU A 66 17.59 -1.93 18.99
CA LEU A 66 18.94 -2.32 19.40
C LEU A 66 19.32 -1.70 20.76
N ARG A 67 19.02 -0.41 20.97
CA ARG A 67 19.28 0.25 22.25
C ARG A 67 18.46 -0.37 23.39
N GLU A 68 17.18 -0.62 23.15
CA GLU A 68 16.28 -1.24 24.12
C GLU A 68 16.70 -2.68 24.48
N SER A 69 17.28 -3.42 23.53
CA SER A 69 17.80 -4.77 23.79
C SER A 69 19.00 -4.80 24.75
N GLY A 70 19.65 -3.66 25.02
CA GLY A 70 20.86 -3.58 25.85
C GLY A 70 22.10 -4.22 25.21
N LEU A 71 22.03 -4.65 23.94
CA LEU A 71 23.13 -5.30 23.26
C LEU A 71 24.21 -4.30 22.85
N SER A 72 25.44 -4.55 23.27
CA SER A 72 26.62 -3.87 22.74
C SER A 72 27.20 -4.67 21.58
N LEU A 73 26.91 -4.24 20.35
CA LEU A 73 27.34 -4.90 19.12
C LEU A 73 28.43 -4.10 18.41
N ASP A 74 29.39 -4.79 17.80
CA ASP A 74 30.31 -4.23 16.82
C ASP A 74 29.59 -3.82 15.52
N PRO A 75 30.21 -3.02 14.63
CA PRO A 75 29.55 -2.54 13.41
C PRO A 75 28.99 -3.65 12.51
N GLN A 76 29.70 -4.77 12.35
CA GLN A 76 29.25 -5.87 11.48
C GLN A 76 28.03 -6.58 12.08
N ARG A 77 28.02 -6.79 13.41
CA ARG A 77 26.88 -7.37 14.13
C ARG A 77 25.69 -6.43 14.16
N ARG A 78 25.89 -5.11 14.18
CA ARG A 78 24.82 -4.11 14.04
C ARG A 78 24.14 -4.21 12.67
N ASP A 79 24.91 -4.30 11.60
CA ASP A 79 24.36 -4.46 10.25
C ASP A 79 23.55 -5.76 10.12
N LEU A 80 24.02 -6.84 10.74
CA LEU A 80 23.30 -8.12 10.79
C LEU A 80 22.00 -7.99 11.60
N PHE A 81 22.04 -7.33 12.76
CA PHE A 81 20.86 -7.05 13.58
C PHE A 81 19.83 -6.25 12.79
N GLU A 82 20.23 -5.16 12.14
CA GLU A 82 19.34 -4.33 11.32
C GLU A 82 18.72 -5.17 10.19
N SER A 83 19.53 -5.94 9.45
CA SER A 83 19.05 -6.81 8.38
C SER A 83 17.98 -7.81 8.86
N ARG A 84 18.23 -8.46 10.00
CA ARG A 84 17.28 -9.40 10.63
C ARG A 84 16.03 -8.69 11.11
N TYR A 85 16.16 -7.57 11.80
CA TYR A 85 15.03 -6.76 12.26
C TYR A 85 14.09 -6.40 11.11
N LEU A 86 14.66 -5.91 10.00
CA LEU A 86 13.90 -5.58 8.79
C LEU A 86 13.18 -6.79 8.19
N GLN A 87 13.80 -7.97 8.24
CA GLN A 87 13.20 -9.20 7.75
C GLN A 87 11.99 -9.62 8.59
N GLU A 88 12.15 -9.70 9.90
CA GLU A 88 11.08 -10.09 10.83
C GLU A 88 9.93 -9.09 10.78
N ARG A 89 10.23 -7.79 10.73
CA ARG A 89 9.21 -6.76 10.57
C ARG A 89 8.40 -6.94 9.29
N ARG A 90 9.04 -7.22 8.15
CA ARG A 90 8.32 -7.48 6.89
C ARG A 90 7.41 -8.70 6.99
N GLN A 91 7.84 -9.74 7.70
CA GLN A 91 7.03 -10.93 7.93
C GLN A 91 5.80 -10.60 8.80
N MET A 92 5.99 -9.89 9.90
CA MET A 92 4.90 -9.42 10.75
C MET A 92 3.91 -8.52 9.99
N GLU A 93 4.41 -7.53 9.24
CA GLU A 93 3.55 -6.65 8.44
C GLU A 93 2.74 -7.42 7.38
N ARG A 94 3.31 -8.46 6.75
CA ARG A 94 2.59 -9.30 5.78
C ARG A 94 1.45 -10.05 6.47
N ALA A 95 1.72 -10.66 7.61
CA ALA A 95 0.71 -11.38 8.39
C ALA A 95 -0.42 -10.44 8.85
N LEU A 96 -0.08 -9.28 9.42
CA LEU A 96 -1.05 -8.27 9.84
C LEU A 96 -1.91 -7.76 8.70
N ARG A 97 -1.32 -7.48 7.52
CA ARG A 97 -2.09 -7.06 6.35
C ARG A 97 -3.09 -8.12 5.91
N HIS A 98 -2.70 -9.39 5.94
CA HIS A 98 -3.60 -10.47 5.59
C HIS A 98 -4.76 -10.55 6.58
N GLN A 99 -4.47 -10.53 7.89
CA GLN A 99 -5.49 -10.54 8.93
C GLN A 99 -6.47 -9.38 8.78
N VAL A 100 -5.97 -8.15 8.67
CA VAL A 100 -6.80 -6.94 8.54
C VAL A 100 -7.64 -6.98 7.26
N GLU A 101 -7.10 -7.50 6.14
CA GLU A 101 -7.86 -7.66 4.91
C GLU A 101 -8.98 -8.71 5.06
N THR A 102 -8.69 -9.83 5.73
CA THR A 102 -9.70 -10.85 6.03
C THR A 102 -10.82 -10.28 6.90
N GLU A 103 -10.49 -9.59 7.99
CA GLU A 103 -11.46 -8.94 8.86
C GLU A 103 -12.29 -7.89 8.11
N ARG A 104 -11.62 -7.06 7.28
CA ARG A 104 -12.29 -6.10 6.41
C ARG A 104 -13.30 -6.77 5.49
N GLN A 105 -12.94 -7.87 4.83
CA GLN A 105 -13.82 -8.59 3.91
C GLN A 105 -15.04 -9.18 4.62
N GLN A 106 -14.89 -9.62 5.87
CA GLN A 106 -16.01 -10.11 6.67
C GLN A 106 -16.99 -9.00 7.07
N GLN A 107 -16.48 -7.80 7.38
CA GLN A 107 -17.29 -6.67 7.84
C GLN A 107 -17.91 -5.85 6.71
N LEU A 108 -17.31 -5.88 5.52
CA LEU A 108 -17.71 -5.02 4.39
C LEU A 108 -19.18 -5.20 3.95
N PRO A 109 -19.76 -6.42 3.86
CA PRO A 109 -21.15 -6.58 3.47
C PRO A 109 -22.12 -5.92 4.47
N THR A 110 -21.86 -6.05 5.77
CA THR A 110 -22.68 -5.44 6.82
C THR A 110 -22.65 -3.92 6.71
N LEU A 111 -21.46 -3.33 6.53
CA LEU A 111 -21.29 -1.90 6.30
C LEU A 111 -22.08 -1.45 5.06
N ILE A 112 -21.99 -2.19 3.95
CA ILE A 112 -22.73 -1.88 2.72
C ILE A 112 -24.25 -1.91 2.96
N GLN A 113 -24.77 -2.87 3.74
CA GLN A 113 -26.20 -2.93 4.06
C GLN A 113 -26.64 -1.77 4.95
N GLN A 114 -25.82 -1.35 5.91
CA GLN A 114 -26.10 -0.18 6.76
C GLN A 114 -26.18 1.08 5.91
N LEU A 115 -25.16 1.34 5.09
CA LEU A 115 -25.15 2.47 4.16
C LEU A 115 -26.35 2.42 3.22
N LYS A 116 -26.69 1.24 2.67
CA LYS A 116 -27.88 1.11 1.80
C LYS A 116 -29.16 1.54 2.53
N LYS A 117 -29.34 1.19 3.80
CA LYS A 117 -30.53 1.60 4.59
C LYS A 117 -30.53 3.11 4.84
N GLU A 118 -29.40 3.66 5.27
CA GLU A 118 -29.26 5.10 5.54
C GLU A 118 -29.62 5.93 4.29
N PHE A 119 -29.05 5.60 3.14
CA PHE A 119 -29.27 6.34 1.89
C PHE A 119 -30.59 6.00 1.17
N GLN A 120 -31.30 4.94 1.58
CA GLN A 120 -32.66 4.65 1.10
C GLN A 120 -33.74 5.39 1.91
N LEU A 121 -33.52 5.60 3.21
CA LEU A 121 -34.41 6.39 4.06
C LEU A 121 -34.36 7.89 3.71
N GLU A 122 -33.20 8.35 3.22
CA GLU A 122 -32.99 9.70 2.69
C GLU A 122 -33.58 9.91 1.28
N GLN A 123 -34.07 8.86 0.59
CA GLN A 123 -34.85 9.05 -0.64
C GLN A 123 -36.30 9.41 -0.27
N PRO A 124 -36.77 10.65 -0.52
CA PRO A 124 -38.15 11.00 -0.25
C PRO A 124 -39.08 10.21 -1.16
N LEU A 125 -40.26 9.87 -0.65
CA LEU A 125 -41.43 9.25 -1.31
C LEU A 125 -41.98 10.03 -2.54
N ASN A 126 -41.21 10.94 -3.14
CA ASN A 126 -41.62 11.83 -4.23
C ASN A 126 -41.08 11.42 -5.61
N ALA A 127 -40.81 10.14 -5.83
CA ALA A 127 -40.70 9.58 -7.19
C ALA A 127 -42.04 8.94 -7.60
N SER A 128 -43.13 9.71 -7.52
CA SER A 128 -44.36 9.38 -8.23
C SER A 128 -44.33 10.13 -9.57
N PRO A 129 -44.57 9.46 -10.72
CA PRO A 129 -44.28 9.99 -12.04
C PRO A 129 -45.32 11.04 -12.42
N LEU A 130 -44.91 12.28 -12.71
CA LEU A 130 -45.82 13.22 -13.37
C LEU A 130 -46.08 12.72 -14.82
N PRO A 131 -47.35 12.65 -15.25
CA PRO A 131 -47.70 12.20 -16.58
C PRO A 131 -47.28 13.24 -17.62
N ARG A 132 -46.91 12.75 -18.81
CA ARG A 132 -46.86 13.52 -20.06
C ARG A 132 -48.11 14.40 -20.17
N ALA A 133 -47.94 15.71 -20.09
CA ALA A 133 -48.89 16.66 -20.65
C ALA A 133 -48.30 17.16 -21.98
N THR A 134 -48.92 16.65 -23.03
CA THR A 134 -48.89 17.11 -24.42
C THR A 134 -49.15 18.61 -24.55
N GLY A 135 -48.55 19.24 -25.57
CA GLY A 135 -49.17 20.36 -26.27
C GLY A 135 -48.31 21.62 -26.39
N SER A 136 -47.67 21.79 -27.55
CA SER A 136 -47.36 23.11 -28.10
C SER A 136 -48.62 23.99 -28.14
N PRO A 137 -48.48 25.32 -28.07
CA PRO A 137 -48.83 26.08 -29.27
C PRO A 137 -47.86 27.24 -29.59
N LYS A 138 -48.14 27.79 -30.76
CA LYS A 138 -47.42 28.72 -31.63
C LYS A 138 -47.76 30.20 -31.29
N GLY A 139 -46.86 31.13 -31.62
CA GLY A 139 -47.05 32.60 -31.61
C GLY A 139 -45.94 33.28 -30.79
N GLU A 140 -45.17 34.26 -31.26
CA GLU A 140 -45.24 35.21 -32.39
C GLU A 140 -43.83 35.41 -32.99
#